data_AF-A0A935KLY0-F1
#
_entry.id   AF-A0A935KLY0-F1
#
_cell.length_a   1.000
_cell.length_b   1.000
_cell.length_c   1.000
_cell.angle_alpha   90.00
_cell.angle_beta   90.00
_cell.angle_gamma   90.00
#
_symmetry.space_group_name_H-M   'P 1'
#
loop_
_entity.id
_entity.type
_entity.pdbx_description
1 polymer ?
#
loop_
_entity_poly.entity_id
_entity_poly.type
_entity_poly.pdbx_seq_one_letter_code
_entity_poly.pdbx_strand_id
1 'polypeptide(L)' 'MAARGTGRAQRAAQWRLDYVAAENSMGFHAPQELARILGEAIDLARQAQLAALALRTAR' A
#
# COMPACT_ATOMS: atom_id res chain seq x y z
N MET A 1 -7.53 19.95 4.32
CA MET A 1 -6.75 18.87 5.00
C MET A 1 -6.65 17.55 4.22
N ALA A 2 -7.51 17.27 3.21
CA ALA A 2 -7.57 15.98 2.53
C ALA A 2 -6.32 15.56 1.69
N ALA A 3 -5.62 16.50 1.05
CA ALA A 3 -4.50 16.17 0.16
C ALA A 3 -3.25 15.57 0.83
N ARG A 4 -3.06 15.79 2.13
CA ARG A 4 -1.88 15.29 2.88
C ARG A 4 -1.98 13.81 3.27
N GLY A 5 -3.18 13.23 3.29
CA GLY A 5 -3.42 11.83 3.64
C GLY A 5 -3.07 10.87 2.51
N THR A 6 -3.48 11.20 1.27
CA THR A 6 -3.31 10.38 0.06
C THR A 6 -1.86 9.99 -0.18
N GLY A 7 -0.95 10.98 -0.16
CA GLY A 7 0.48 10.73 -0.44
C GLY A 7 1.18 9.89 0.63
N ARG A 8 0.72 9.92 1.89
CA ARG A 8 1.30 9.08 2.96
C ARG A 8 0.89 7.62 2.80
N ALA A 9 -0.41 7.37 2.59
CA ALA A 9 -0.92 6.01 2.37
C ALA A 9 -0.28 5.38 1.12
N GLN A 10 -0.16 6.15 0.03
CA GLN A 10 0.47 5.65 -1.20
C GLN A 10 1.94 5.26 -0.99
N ARG A 11 2.74 6.11 -0.31
CA ARG A 11 4.16 5.79 -0.04
C ARG A 11 4.31 4.59 0.89
N ALA A 12 3.44 4.45 1.89
CA ALA A 12 3.45 3.32 2.80
C ALA A 12 3.05 2.00 2.11
N ALA A 13 2.11 2.06 1.15
CA ALA A 13 1.76 0.93 0.29
C ALA A 13 2.93 0.53 -0.61
N GLN A 14 3.52 1.50 -1.31
CA GLN A 14 4.63 1.25 -2.24
C GLN A 14 5.81 0.60 -1.53
N TRP A 15 6.23 1.11 -0.38
CA TRP A 15 7.36 0.55 0.37
C TRP A 15 7.15 -0.94 0.72
N ARG A 16 5.92 -1.31 1.12
CA ARG A 16 5.58 -2.70 1.44
C ARG A 16 5.57 -3.59 0.20
N LEU A 17 5.02 -3.09 -0.90
CA LEU A 17 5.00 -3.81 -2.17
C LEU A 17 6.42 -4.04 -2.68
N ASP A 18 7.28 -3.02 -2.62
CA ASP A 18 8.69 -3.13 -3.00
C ASP A 18 9.43 -4.14 -2.12
N TYR A 19 9.16 -4.16 -0.81
CA TYR A 19 9.72 -5.17 0.09
C TYR A 19 9.29 -6.59 -0.31
N VAL A 20 8.00 -6.82 -0.58
CA VAL A 20 7.49 -8.11 -1.03
C VAL A 20 8.10 -8.52 -2.37
N ALA A 21 8.25 -7.60 -3.32
CA ALA A 21 8.81 -7.87 -4.64
C ALA A 21 10.34 -8.08 -4.62
N ALA A 22 11.05 -7.45 -3.68
CA ALA A 22 12.49 -7.60 -3.52
C ALA A 22 12.88 -8.89 -2.76
N GLU A 23 11.93 -9.51 -2.07
CA GLU A 23 12.13 -10.77 -1.37
C GLU A 23 12.12 -11.94 -2.36
N ASN A 24 13.29 -12.57 -2.57
CA ASN A 24 13.49 -13.53 -3.67
C ASN A 24 12.84 -14.90 -3.44
N SER A 25 12.47 -15.26 -2.21
CA SER A 25 11.87 -16.57 -1.90
C SER A 25 10.36 -16.62 -2.14
N MET A 26 9.75 -15.49 -2.52
CA MET A 26 8.31 -15.36 -2.73
C MET A 26 7.50 -15.82 -1.51
N GLY A 27 8.03 -15.57 -0.31
CA GLY A 27 7.40 -15.90 0.96
C GLY A 27 7.68 -17.31 1.46
N PHE A 28 8.53 -18.10 0.80
CA PHE A 28 8.85 -19.46 1.27
C PHE A 28 9.42 -19.46 2.70
N HIS A 29 10.28 -18.50 3.04
CA HIS A 29 10.90 -18.44 4.37
C HIS A 29 9.97 -17.97 5.49
N ALA A 30 8.94 -17.19 5.17
CA ALA A 30 8.01 -16.63 6.16
C ALA A 30 6.64 -16.32 5.52
N PRO A 31 5.87 -17.34 5.12
CA PRO A 31 4.73 -17.14 4.23
C PRO A 31 3.60 -16.31 4.84
N GLN A 32 3.34 -16.47 6.13
CA GLN A 32 2.30 -15.70 6.83
C GLN A 32 2.70 -14.24 6.99
N GLU A 33 3.98 -13.97 7.23
CA GLU A 33 4.49 -12.62 7.40
C GLU A 33 4.49 -11.87 6.06
N LEU A 34 4.93 -12.52 4.98
CA LEU A 34 4.89 -11.89 3.66
C LEU A 34 3.44 -11.65 3.20
N ALA A 35 2.53 -12.59 3.49
CA ALA A 35 1.10 -12.40 3.23
C ALA A 35 0.50 -11.24 4.04
N ARG A 36 0.88 -11.07 5.32
CA ARG A 36 0.47 -9.93 6.15
C ARG A 36 0.94 -8.61 5.55
N ILE A 37 2.21 -8.51 5.17
CA ILE A 37 2.79 -7.29 4.58
C ILE A 37 2.13 -6.97 3.24
N LEU A 38 1.87 -7.98 2.39
CA LEU A 38 1.17 -7.81 1.12
C LEU A 38 -0.28 -7.35 1.34
N GLY A 39 -0.98 -7.93 2.31
CA GLY A 39 -2.33 -7.51 2.70
C GLY A 39 -2.38 -6.04 3.15
N GLU A 40 -1.42 -5.61 3.97
CA GLU A 40 -1.30 -4.20 4.37
C GLU A 40 -1.00 -3.27 3.18
N ALA A 41 -0.16 -3.71 2.24
CA ALA A 41 0.13 -2.95 1.02
C ALA A 41 -1.16 -2.70 0.20
N ILE A 42 -1.99 -3.74 0.05
CA ILE A 42 -3.27 -3.67 -0.66
C ILE A 42 -4.25 -2.72 0.04
N ASP A 43 -4.39 -2.83 1.36
CA ASP A 43 -5.28 -1.95 2.12
C ASP A 43 -4.86 -0.47 2.02
N LEU A 44 -3.59 -0.18 2.26
CA LEU A 44 -3.06 1.18 2.14
C LEU A 44 -3.19 1.75 0.72
N ALA A 45 -2.95 0.93 -0.30
CA ALA A 45 -3.17 1.32 -1.70
C ALA A 45 -4.65 1.64 -1.95
N ARG A 46 -5.57 0.86 -1.38
CA ARG A 46 -7.01 1.12 -1.53
C ARG A 46 -7.44 2.42 -0.84
N GLN A 47 -6.93 2.68 0.37
CA GLN A 47 -7.17 3.95 1.07
C GLN A 47 -6.63 5.14 0.26
N ALA A 48 -5.42 5.03 -0.30
CA ALA A 48 -4.84 6.06 -1.16
C ALA A 48 -5.68 6.30 -2.43
N GLN A 49 -6.13 5.23 -3.08
CA GLN A 49 -6.99 5.32 -4.27
C GLN A 49 -8.31 6.04 -3.97
N LEU A 50 -8.98 5.67 -2.88
CA LEU A 50 -10.24 6.31 -2.47
C LEU A 50 -10.05 7.79 -2.15
N ALA A 51 -8.99 8.14 -1.43
CA ALA A 51 -8.66 9.52 -1.13
C ALA A 51 -8.34 10.34 -2.40
N ALA A 52 -7.65 9.75 -3.38
CA ALA A 52 -7.37 10.39 -4.66
C ALA A 52 -8.65 10.62 -5.48
N LEU A 53 -9.57 9.64 -5.51
CA LEU A 53 -10.86 9.78 -6.17
C LEU A 53 -11.69 10.90 -5.53
N ALA A 54 -11.75 10.95 -4.20
CA ALA A 54 -12.46 12.01 -3.48
C ALA A 54 -11.91 13.41 -3.80
N LEU A 55 -10.59 13.55 -3.91
CA LEU A 55 -9.96 14.81 -4.34
C LEU A 55 -10.30 15.17 -5.78
N ARG A 56 -10.40 14.18 -6.68
CA ARG A 56 -10.78 14.40 -8.07
C ARG A 56 -12.23 14.87 -8.21
N THR A 57 -13.14 14.33 -7.41
CA THR A 57 -14.57 14.69 -7.45
C THR A 57 -14.88 16.00 -6.73
N ALA A 58 -14.03 16.43 -5.79
CA ALA A 58 -14.19 17.69 -5.06
C ALA A 58 -13.61 18.92 -5.81
N ARG A 59 -13.08 18.71 -7.01
CA ARG A 59 -12.51 19.75 -7.89
C ARG A 59 -13.47 20.02 -9.04
#